data_AF-A0A3L7HDE1-F1
#
_entry.id   AF-A0A3L7HDE1-F1
#
_cell.length_a   1.000
_cell.length_b   1.000
_cell.length_c   1.000
_cell.angle_alpha   90.00
_cell.angle_beta   90.00
_cell.angle_gamma   90.00
#
_symmetry.space_group_name_H-M   'P 1'
#
loop_
_entity.id
_entity.type
_entity.pdbx_description
1 polymer ?
#
loop_
_entity_poly.entity_id
_entity_poly.type
_entity_poly.pdbx_seq_one_letter_code
_entity_poly.pdbx_strand_id
1 'polypeptide(L)'
;MSEENPQECTELVEPKAKPAPEKTSDYYSVSEQLPVRFNNPGWFRGYRTNEPVSIYRTSNQTYGSRAPTVHEMPKEFYPTSNKFSRQLAVCGMFRSNTFNVGLEKSVVTGPDNYVTHCDPLDFHPSYNVNRPSICD
;
A
#
# COMPACT_ATOMS: atom_id res chain seq x y z
N MET A 1 -15.51 4.39 77.86
CA MET A 1 -15.44 3.28 76.90
C MET A 1 -15.35 3.93 75.53
N SER A 2 -14.16 3.96 74.96
CA SER A 2 -13.77 4.79 73.83
C SER A 2 -14.17 4.13 72.51
N GLU A 3 -14.71 4.92 71.59
CA GLU A 3 -15.06 4.50 70.23
C GLU A 3 -13.77 4.36 69.39
N GLU A 4 -13.46 3.17 68.92
CA GLU A 4 -12.37 2.92 67.96
C GLU A 4 -12.88 3.07 66.53
N ASN A 5 -12.33 4.07 65.86
CA ASN A 5 -12.50 4.38 64.45
C ASN A 5 -11.41 3.59 63.69
N PRO A 6 -11.73 2.66 62.78
CA PRO A 6 -10.68 1.93 62.08
C PRO A 6 -10.05 2.86 61.04
N GLN A 7 -8.82 3.29 61.33
CA GLN A 7 -7.97 4.02 60.40
C GLN A 7 -7.93 3.30 59.04
N GLU A 8 -8.41 4.01 58.03
CA GLU A 8 -8.15 3.78 56.63
C GLU A 8 -6.63 3.89 56.38
N CYS A 9 -5.95 2.74 56.32
CA CYS A 9 -4.56 2.67 55.87
C CYS A 9 -4.53 2.87 54.35
N THR A 10 -4.52 4.13 53.92
CA THR A 10 -4.09 4.49 52.56
C THR A 10 -2.59 4.23 52.46
N GLU A 11 -2.20 3.02 52.04
CA GLU A 11 -0.86 2.76 51.56
C GLU A 11 -0.61 3.63 50.31
N LEU A 12 0.29 4.60 50.46
CA LEU A 12 0.85 5.34 49.34
C LEU A 12 1.70 4.37 48.51
N VAL A 13 1.10 3.80 47.46
CA VAL A 13 1.82 3.04 46.43
C VAL A 13 2.71 4.03 45.68
N GLU A 14 4.01 4.02 46.01
CA GLU A 14 5.03 4.72 45.24
C GLU A 14 4.92 4.31 43.76
N PRO A 15 4.96 5.25 42.80
CA PRO A 15 4.92 4.91 41.39
C PRO A 15 6.22 4.19 41.04
N LYS A 16 6.15 2.85 40.92
CA LYS A 16 7.21 2.01 40.35
C LYS A 16 7.72 2.68 39.08
N ALA A 17 9.01 3.01 39.05
CA ALA A 17 9.69 3.53 37.88
C ALA A 17 9.34 2.65 36.68
N LYS A 18 8.72 3.24 35.66
CA LYS A 18 8.31 2.50 34.47
C LYS A 18 9.58 1.87 33.86
N PRO A 19 9.58 0.56 33.58
CA PRO A 19 10.71 -0.06 32.91
C PRO A 19 10.97 0.66 31.59
N ALA A 20 12.25 0.75 31.21
CA ALA A 20 12.65 1.31 29.92
C ALA A 20 11.85 0.65 28.79
N PRO A 21 11.49 1.38 27.72
CA PRO A 21 10.69 0.81 26.65
C PRO A 21 11.44 -0.37 26.00
N GLU A 22 10.91 -1.58 26.21
CA GLU A 22 11.44 -2.82 25.64
C GLU A 22 11.28 -2.78 24.11
N LYS A 23 12.37 -3.06 23.39
CA LYS A 23 12.34 -3.16 21.92
C LYS A 23 12.33 -4.61 21.49
N THR A 24 11.68 -4.89 20.36
CA THR A 24 11.63 -6.26 19.84
C THR A 24 12.98 -6.79 19.37
N SER A 25 13.83 -5.89 18.86
CA SER A 25 15.19 -6.19 18.43
C SER A 25 16.09 -6.67 19.57
N ASP A 26 15.76 -6.32 20.82
CA ASP A 26 16.57 -6.69 21.99
C ASP A 26 16.37 -8.18 22.34
N TYR A 27 15.22 -8.75 21.97
CA TYR A 27 14.85 -10.15 22.29
C TYR A 27 14.86 -11.05 21.06
N TYR A 28 14.64 -10.51 19.86
CA TYR A 28 14.51 -11.27 18.63
C TYR A 28 15.30 -10.67 17.49
N SER A 29 15.76 -11.54 16.58
CA SER A 29 16.26 -11.11 15.28
C SER A 29 15.11 -10.53 14.45
N VAL A 30 15.25 -9.27 14.07
CA VAL A 30 14.25 -8.47 13.35
C VAL A 30 14.85 -8.01 12.02
N SER A 31 14.04 -7.92 10.96
CA SER A 31 14.51 -7.42 9.67
C SER A 31 14.76 -5.90 9.70
N GLU A 32 15.77 -5.44 8.97
CA GLU A 32 16.12 -4.00 8.88
C GLU A 32 14.97 -3.15 8.29
N GLN A 33 14.10 -3.78 7.48
CA GLN A 33 12.97 -3.12 6.84
C GLN A 33 11.70 -3.10 7.72
N LEU A 34 11.76 -3.63 8.95
CA LEU A 34 10.60 -3.61 9.85
C LEU A 34 10.25 -2.16 10.23
N PRO A 35 8.99 -1.73 10.06
CA PRO A 35 8.56 -0.42 10.53
C PRO A 35 8.87 -0.22 12.02
N VAL A 36 9.41 0.96 12.35
CA VAL A 36 9.83 1.31 13.72
C VAL A 36 8.71 1.12 14.76
N ARG A 37 7.43 1.18 14.33
CA ARG A 37 6.26 0.89 15.17
C ARG A 37 6.14 -0.54 15.65
N PHE A 38 6.54 -1.51 14.85
CA PHE A 38 6.56 -2.89 15.31
C PHE A 38 7.77 -3.16 16.19
N ASN A 39 8.89 -2.43 15.99
CA ASN A 39 10.04 -2.59 16.88
C ASN A 39 9.80 -2.03 18.30
N ASN A 40 8.93 -1.01 18.43
CA ASN A 40 8.64 -0.35 19.70
C ASN A 40 7.17 -0.57 20.09
N PRO A 41 6.83 -1.65 20.84
CA PRO A 41 5.45 -1.95 21.23
C PRO A 41 4.78 -0.80 22.02
N GLY A 42 5.56 0.01 22.74
CA GLY A 42 5.07 1.19 23.45
C GLY A 42 4.46 2.30 22.58
N TRP A 43 4.63 2.26 21.25
CA TRP A 43 3.93 3.19 20.35
C TRP A 43 2.46 2.83 20.10
N PHE A 44 2.03 1.61 20.42
CA PHE A 44 0.63 1.22 20.35
C PHE A 44 -0.13 1.75 21.58
N ARG A 45 -1.02 2.73 21.35
CA ARG A 45 -1.83 3.39 22.38
C ARG A 45 -3.28 2.92 22.32
N GLY A 46 -4.04 3.12 23.40
CA GLY A 46 -5.48 2.85 23.45
C GLY A 46 -5.87 1.54 24.14
N TYR A 47 -4.90 0.77 24.63
CA TYR A 47 -5.14 -0.43 25.42
C TYR A 47 -5.37 -0.07 26.90
N ARG A 48 -6.30 -0.76 27.56
CA ARG A 48 -6.67 -0.49 28.96
C ARG A 48 -5.71 -1.19 29.94
N THR A 49 -4.58 -0.57 30.24
CA THR A 49 -3.63 -1.09 31.24
C THR A 49 -4.15 -1.08 32.67
N ASN A 50 -5.22 -0.32 32.94
CA ASN A 50 -5.80 -0.18 34.26
C ASN A 50 -6.93 -1.20 34.45
N GLU A 51 -6.92 -1.91 35.58
CA GLU A 51 -8.01 -2.80 35.93
C GLU A 51 -9.31 -2.00 36.16
N PRO A 52 -10.44 -2.42 35.56
CA PRO A 52 -11.71 -1.75 35.81
C PRO A 52 -12.16 -2.03 37.25
N VAL A 53 -12.31 -0.97 38.05
CA VAL A 53 -12.75 -1.01 39.47
C VAL A 53 -14.27 -1.26 39.59
N SER A 54 -14.86 -2.10 38.73
CA SER A 54 -16.33 -2.18 38.64
C SER A 54 -16.88 -3.60 38.81
N ILE A 55 -17.89 -3.70 39.68
CA ILE A 55 -18.76 -4.87 39.90
C ILE A 55 -19.44 -5.34 38.58
N TYR A 56 -19.55 -4.44 37.59
CA TYR A 56 -20.14 -4.72 36.28
C TYR A 56 -19.08 -4.87 35.18
N ARG A 57 -18.51 -6.08 35.07
CA ARG A 57 -17.58 -6.46 33.99
C ARG A 57 -18.34 -7.22 32.90
N THR A 58 -18.24 -6.78 31.65
CA THR A 58 -18.76 -7.52 30.49
C THR A 58 -17.63 -8.30 29.81
N SER A 59 -17.97 -9.39 29.13
CA SER A 59 -17.00 -10.21 28.37
C SER A 59 -16.26 -9.38 27.31
N ASN A 60 -16.95 -8.44 26.66
CA ASN A 60 -16.38 -7.57 25.63
C ASN A 60 -15.26 -6.65 26.16
N GLN A 61 -15.24 -6.34 27.46
CA GLN A 61 -14.16 -5.54 28.07
C GLN A 61 -12.81 -6.27 28.08
N THR A 62 -12.78 -7.58 27.82
CA THR A 62 -11.53 -8.34 27.68
C THR A 62 -10.78 -7.95 26.41
N TYR A 63 -11.50 -7.68 25.32
CA TYR A 63 -10.89 -7.25 24.06
C TYR A 63 -10.26 -5.86 24.20
N GLY A 64 -9.01 -5.71 23.74
CA GLY A 64 -8.26 -4.45 23.84
C GLY A 64 -7.86 -4.05 25.27
N SER A 65 -8.04 -4.91 26.26
CA SER A 65 -7.60 -4.64 27.63
C SER A 65 -6.06 -4.67 27.74
N ARG A 66 -5.40 -5.65 27.13
CA ARG A 66 -3.96 -5.85 27.26
C ARG A 66 -3.21 -5.07 26.17
N ALA A 67 -2.21 -4.31 26.58
CA ALA A 67 -1.28 -3.65 25.65
C ALA A 67 -0.37 -4.69 25.00
N PRO A 68 0.03 -4.48 23.73
CA PRO A 68 0.81 -5.46 23.02
C PRO A 68 2.25 -5.50 23.52
N THR A 69 2.84 -6.70 23.53
CA THR A 69 4.18 -6.94 24.07
C THR A 69 5.21 -7.26 22.98
N VAL A 70 6.49 -7.28 23.35
CA VAL A 70 7.59 -7.65 22.43
C VAL A 70 7.37 -9.02 21.78
N HIS A 71 6.77 -9.96 22.51
CA HIS A 71 6.54 -11.32 22.04
C HIS A 71 5.36 -11.45 21.05
N GLU A 72 4.49 -10.45 21.00
CA GLU A 72 3.34 -10.41 20.07
C GLU A 72 3.67 -9.64 18.78
N MET A 73 4.72 -8.82 18.80
CA MET A 73 5.13 -8.02 17.64
C MET A 73 5.72 -8.88 16.51
N PRO A 74 5.42 -8.55 15.25
CA PRO A 74 5.98 -9.24 14.11
C PRO A 74 7.47 -8.93 13.94
N LYS A 75 8.26 -9.95 13.56
CA LYS A 75 9.70 -9.81 13.25
C LYS A 75 9.94 -9.28 11.83
N GLU A 76 8.97 -9.50 10.95
CA GLU A 76 8.98 -9.07 9.55
C GLU A 76 7.60 -8.55 9.15
N PHE A 77 7.56 -7.54 8.29
CA PHE A 77 6.33 -6.95 7.79
C PHE A 77 6.47 -6.64 6.31
N TYR A 78 5.58 -7.19 5.49
CA TYR A 78 5.57 -7.03 4.03
C TYR A 78 4.41 -6.13 3.59
N PRO A 79 4.56 -4.80 3.61
CA PRO A 79 3.51 -3.89 3.18
C PRO A 79 3.35 -3.92 1.66
N THR A 80 2.11 -3.97 1.19
CA THR A 80 1.78 -3.69 -0.21
C THR A 80 1.69 -2.18 -0.41
N SER A 81 2.51 -1.63 -1.32
CA SER A 81 2.52 -0.19 -1.58
C SER A 81 1.56 0.16 -2.73
N ASN A 82 0.58 1.03 -2.46
CA ASN A 82 -0.35 1.55 -3.47
C ASN A 82 0.09 2.91 -4.03
N LYS A 83 1.40 3.23 -3.97
CA LYS A 83 1.91 4.54 -4.42
C LYS A 83 1.69 4.75 -5.92
N PHE A 84 2.04 3.74 -6.72
CA PHE A 84 1.86 3.76 -8.17
C PHE A 84 0.39 3.88 -8.58
N SER A 85 -0.46 3.00 -8.04
CA SER A 85 -1.89 3.00 -8.36
C SER A 85 -2.58 4.28 -7.89
N ARG A 86 -2.18 4.86 -6.74
CA ARG A 86 -2.69 6.16 -6.28
C ARG A 86 -2.33 7.29 -7.24
N GLN A 87 -1.11 7.30 -7.79
CA GLN A 87 -0.72 8.30 -8.79
C GLN A 87 -1.59 8.17 -10.06
N LEU A 88 -1.81 6.95 -10.56
CA LEU A 88 -2.66 6.72 -11.72
C LEU A 88 -4.14 7.04 -11.45
N ALA A 89 -4.63 6.76 -10.25
CA ALA A 89 -6.02 7.04 -9.87
C ALA A 89 -6.35 8.54 -9.94
N VAL A 90 -5.38 9.42 -9.67
CA VAL A 90 -5.54 10.87 -9.79
C VAL A 90 -5.76 11.30 -11.25
N CYS A 91 -5.12 10.62 -12.21
CA CYS A 91 -5.26 10.92 -13.64
C CYS A 91 -6.65 10.54 -14.20
N GLY A 92 -7.45 9.78 -13.46
CA GLY A 92 -8.79 9.38 -13.87
C GLY A 92 -8.81 8.40 -15.03
N MET A 93 -9.93 8.37 -15.76
CA MET A 93 -10.13 7.44 -16.87
C MET A 93 -9.43 7.96 -18.14
N PHE A 94 -8.49 7.17 -18.67
CA PHE A 94 -7.79 7.49 -19.91
C PHE A 94 -8.78 7.64 -21.09
N ARG A 95 -8.62 8.71 -21.88
CA ARG A 95 -9.32 8.92 -23.15
C ARG A 95 -8.30 9.25 -24.23
N SER A 96 -8.42 8.60 -25.38
CA SER A 96 -7.63 8.92 -26.57
C SER A 96 -8.24 10.14 -27.27
N ASN A 97 -7.55 11.28 -27.24
CA ASN A 97 -7.94 12.51 -27.96
C ASN A 97 -7.05 12.79 -29.18
N THR A 98 -6.30 11.79 -29.65
CA THR A 98 -5.35 11.94 -30.77
C THR A 98 -6.04 11.71 -32.11
N PHE A 99 -5.65 12.47 -33.13
CA PHE A 99 -6.07 12.23 -34.51
C PHE A 99 -5.31 11.04 -35.11
N ASN A 100 -5.93 10.29 -36.02
CA ASN A 100 -5.22 9.25 -36.75
C ASN A 100 -4.35 9.89 -37.84
N VAL A 101 -3.04 9.93 -37.61
CA VAL A 101 -2.03 10.43 -38.57
C VAL A 101 -1.33 9.28 -39.30
N GLY A 102 -1.80 8.04 -39.11
CA GLY A 102 -1.26 6.89 -39.83
C GLY A 102 -1.54 7.04 -41.32
N LEU A 103 -0.49 7.21 -42.12
CA LEU A 103 -0.60 7.06 -43.57
C LEU A 103 -0.97 5.61 -43.89
N GLU A 104 -1.74 5.44 -44.94
CA GLU A 104 -2.10 4.12 -45.44
C GLU A 104 -0.82 3.33 -45.75
N LYS A 105 -0.73 2.11 -45.21
CA LYS A 105 0.41 1.21 -45.45
C LYS A 105 0.07 0.13 -46.48
N SER A 106 -0.95 0.37 -47.31
CA SER A 106 -1.31 -0.62 -48.30
C SER A 106 -0.14 -0.79 -49.25
N VAL A 107 0.09 -2.05 -49.61
CA VAL A 107 1.11 -2.38 -50.59
C VAL A 107 0.81 -1.62 -51.89
N VAL A 108 -0.46 -1.43 -52.27
CA VAL A 108 -0.86 -0.83 -53.56
C VAL A 108 -0.93 0.70 -53.56
N THR A 109 -1.33 1.35 -52.46
CA THR A 109 -1.70 2.78 -52.41
C THR A 109 -0.95 3.55 -51.30
N GLY A 110 0.02 2.88 -50.66
CA GLY A 110 0.89 3.49 -49.67
C GLY A 110 1.74 4.66 -50.19
N PRO A 111 2.43 5.38 -49.29
CA PRO A 111 3.11 6.63 -49.62
C PRO A 111 4.25 6.50 -50.64
N ASP A 112 4.76 5.28 -50.84
CA ASP A 112 5.79 4.97 -51.82
C ASP A 112 5.21 4.73 -53.23
N ASN A 113 3.90 4.92 -53.45
CA ASN A 113 3.19 4.64 -54.72
C ASN A 113 2.43 5.83 -55.31
N TYR A 114 2.76 7.05 -54.90
CA TYR A 114 2.13 8.21 -55.52
C TYR A 114 2.74 8.43 -56.91
N VAL A 115 1.94 8.22 -57.96
CA VAL A 115 2.25 8.71 -59.30
C VAL A 115 2.30 10.24 -59.24
N THR A 116 3.49 10.78 -59.04
CA THR A 116 3.69 12.23 -58.98
C THR A 116 3.74 12.80 -60.39
N HIS A 117 3.37 14.08 -60.57
CA HIS A 117 3.50 14.72 -61.89
C HIS A 117 4.94 14.71 -62.41
N CYS A 118 5.91 14.65 -61.49
CA CYS A 118 7.34 14.61 -61.81
C CYS A 118 7.83 13.21 -62.19
N ASP A 119 7.13 12.14 -61.79
CA ASP A 119 7.45 10.77 -62.20
C ASP A 119 6.17 9.97 -62.51
N PRO A 120 5.63 10.11 -63.73
CA PRO A 120 4.38 9.47 -64.13
C PRO A 120 4.52 7.97 -64.42
N LEU A 121 5.73 7.40 -64.35
CA LEU A 121 6.01 6.00 -64.66
C LEU A 121 6.44 5.19 -63.43
N ASP A 122 6.37 5.76 -62.24
CA ASP A 122 6.66 5.07 -60.98
C ASP A 122 5.45 4.22 -60.55
N PHE A 123 5.22 3.14 -61.30
CA PHE A 123 4.16 2.18 -61.01
C PHE A 123 4.58 1.24 -59.89
N HIS A 124 3.65 0.99 -58.95
CA HIS A 124 3.88 0.07 -57.84
C HIS A 124 4.34 -1.33 -58.34
N PRO A 125 5.29 -2.02 -57.67
CA PRO A 125 5.82 -3.33 -58.11
C PRO A 125 4.80 -4.45 -58.31
N SER A 126 3.58 -4.36 -57.76
CA SER A 126 2.50 -5.33 -58.08
C SER A 126 1.79 -5.05 -59.41
N TYR A 127 1.99 -3.88 -60.01
CA TYR A 127 1.47 -3.55 -61.33
C TYR A 127 2.35 -4.20 -62.40
N ASN A 128 1.96 -5.39 -62.83
CA ASN A 128 2.62 -6.11 -63.91
C ASN A 128 1.75 -6.05 -65.17
N VAL A 129 2.16 -5.28 -66.19
CA VAL A 129 1.42 -5.15 -67.47
C VAL A 129 1.21 -6.50 -68.16
N ASN A 130 2.04 -7.50 -67.85
CA ASN A 130 2.01 -8.83 -68.45
C ASN A 130 1.20 -9.87 -67.65
N ARG A 131 0.62 -9.51 -66.49
CA ARG A 131 -0.15 -10.44 -65.64
C ARG A 131 -1.34 -9.74 -64.98
N PRO A 132 -2.47 -10.43 -64.74
CA PRO A 132 -3.59 -9.82 -64.02
C PRO A 132 -3.15 -9.37 -62.63
N SER A 133 -3.59 -8.18 -62.20
CA SER A 133 -3.33 -7.67 -60.85
C SER A 133 -3.97 -8.59 -59.82
N ILE A 134 -3.17 -9.19 -58.95
CA ILE A 134 -3.66 -10.06 -57.89
C ILE A 134 -4.11 -9.17 -56.73
N CYS A 135 -5.42 -9.14 -56.50
CA CYS A 135 -6.02 -8.59 -55.30
C CYS A 135 -6.59 -9.78 -54.51
N ASP A 136 -5.96 -10.13 -53.39
CA ASP A 136 -6.53 -11.04 -52.39
C ASP A 136 -7.31 -10.23 -51.34
#